data_AF-A0A820MRJ8-F1
#
_entry.id   AF-A0A820MRJ8-F1
#
_cell.length_a   1.000
_cell.length_b   1.000
_cell.length_c   1.000
_cell.angle_alpha   90.00
_cell.angle_beta   90.00
_cell.angle_gamma   90.00
#
_symmetry.space_group_name_H-M   'P 1'
#
loop_
_entity.id
_entity.type
_entity.pdbx_description
1 polymer ?
#
loop_
_entity_poly.entity_id
_entity_poly.type
_entity_poly.pdbx_seq_one_letter_code
_entity_poly.pdbx_strand_id
1 'polypeptide(L)'
;LLWMGLLWMQPHKEDRFIFPVYPLIILAASICIEQFENFIPRLVRLIKLKRDSVLYIRSLLFYSIIILHGILSISRSIAIVDGYSAPIRLLTHSNTTKTFELEGDKHLNICIGKDWYRFPSHFLLPQKSQLAFLRSEFRGQLP
;
A
#
# COMPACT_ATOMS: atom_id res chain seq x y z
N LEU A 1 20.92 9.08 -1.71
CA LEU A 1 21.12 10.09 -0.64
C LEU A 1 20.64 11.48 -1.06
N LEU A 2 21.01 11.99 -2.25
CA LEU A 2 20.59 13.31 -2.74
C LEU A 2 19.05 13.51 -2.76
N TRP A 3 18.32 12.52 -3.29
CA TRP A 3 16.85 12.49 -3.27
C TRP A 3 16.24 12.43 -1.85
N MET A 4 16.87 11.70 -0.92
CA MET A 4 16.43 11.70 0.48
C MET A 4 16.60 13.09 1.12
N GLY A 5 17.74 13.75 0.89
CA GLY A 5 18.01 15.08 1.43
C GLY A 5 17.03 16.12 0.91
N LEU A 6 16.78 16.13 -0.41
CA LEU A 6 15.87 17.08 -1.04
C LEU A 6 14.42 16.94 -0.53
N LEU A 7 13.92 15.70 -0.42
CA LEU A 7 12.56 15.44 0.06
C LEU A 7 12.42 15.59 1.58
N TRP A 8 13.51 15.50 2.34
CA TRP A 8 13.51 15.81 3.77
C TRP A 8 13.32 17.31 4.05
N MET A 9 13.78 18.17 3.14
CA MET A 9 13.64 19.63 3.28
C MET A 9 12.25 20.15 2.91
N GLN A 10 11.40 19.37 2.26
CA GLN A 10 10.03 19.82 1.97
C GLN A 10 9.13 19.75 3.22
N PRO A 11 8.41 20.84 3.56
CA PRO A 11 7.55 20.91 4.75
C PRO A 11 6.26 20.09 4.60
N HIS A 12 5.70 19.98 3.39
CA HIS A 12 4.53 19.15 3.12
C HIS A 12 4.93 17.80 2.54
N LYS A 13 4.72 16.74 3.32
CA LYS A 13 5.01 15.35 2.98
C LYS A 13 3.72 14.63 2.67
N GLU A 14 3.26 14.71 1.42
CA GLU A 14 2.19 13.83 0.96
C GLU A 14 2.81 12.53 0.46
N ASP A 15 2.20 11.40 0.84
CA ASP A 15 2.71 10.05 0.57
C ASP A 15 2.96 9.81 -0.94
N ARG A 16 2.16 10.45 -1.81
CA ARG A 16 2.28 10.37 -3.27
C ARG A 16 3.54 11.01 -3.86
N PHE A 17 4.16 11.99 -3.18
CA PHE A 17 5.36 12.67 -3.69
C PHE A 17 6.67 12.02 -3.23
N ILE A 18 6.58 11.06 -2.30
CA ILE A 18 7.74 10.39 -1.69
C ILE A 18 8.09 9.08 -2.42
N PHE A 19 7.30 8.71 -3.44
CA PHE A 19 7.50 7.46 -4.21
C PHE A 19 8.94 7.19 -4.69
N PRO A 20 9.76 8.18 -5.11
CA PRO A 20 11.12 7.92 -5.59
C PRO A 20 12.09 7.49 -4.48
N VAL A 21 11.75 7.75 -3.21
CA VAL A 21 12.65 7.50 -2.06
C VAL A 21 12.47 6.09 -1.50
N TYR A 22 11.33 5.42 -1.69
CA TYR A 22 11.11 4.09 -1.12
C TYR A 22 12.18 3.06 -1.49
N PRO A 23 12.66 2.95 -2.75
CA PRO A 23 13.74 2.01 -3.09
C PRO A 23 15.04 2.30 -2.32
N LEU A 24 15.35 3.57 -2.07
CA LEU A 24 16.53 3.97 -1.31
C LEU A 24 16.40 3.64 0.18
N ILE A 25 15.19 3.75 0.75
CA ILE A 25 14.90 3.33 2.13
C ILE A 25 15.10 1.82 2.27
N ILE A 26 14.57 1.04 1.32
CA ILE A 26 14.70 -0.42 1.31
C ILE A 26 16.18 -0.82 1.22
N LEU A 27 16.95 -0.17 0.34
CA LEU A 27 18.39 -0.40 0.21
C LEU A 27 19.13 -0.10 1.53
N ALA A 28 18.86 1.05 2.14
CA ALA A 28 19.47 1.42 3.42
C ALA A 28 19.12 0.43 4.53
N ALA A 29 17.86 -0.02 4.59
CA ALA A 29 17.43 -1.05 5.53
C ALA A 29 18.17 -2.38 5.32
N SER A 30 18.34 -2.82 4.07
CA SER A 30 19.08 -4.05 3.74
C SER A 30 20.55 -3.98 4.20
N ILE A 31 21.21 -2.84 3.97
CA ILE A 31 22.60 -2.63 4.40
C ILE A 31 22.66 -2.67 5.93
N CYS A 32 21.73 -2.02 6.64
CA CYS A 32 21.68 -2.05 8.10
C CYS A 32 21.50 -3.48 8.64
N ILE A 33 20.65 -4.30 8.01
CA ILE A 33 20.44 -5.70 8.40
C ILE A 33 21.72 -6.51 8.21
N GLU A 34 22.40 -6.38 7.06
CA GLU A 34 23.66 -7.08 6.80
C GLU A 34 24.75 -6.69 7.83
N GLN A 35 24.87 -5.41 8.15
CA GLN A 35 25.83 -4.95 9.16
C GLN A 35 25.49 -5.47 10.55
N PHE A 36 24.20 -5.55 10.89
CA PHE A 36 23.73 -6.10 12.15
C PHE A 36 24.03 -7.60 12.26
N GLU A 37 23.80 -8.38 11.20
CA GLU A 37 24.15 -9.81 11.17
C GLU A 37 25.66 -10.03 11.36
N ASN A 38 26.49 -9.16 10.78
CA ASN A 38 27.95 -9.20 10.95
C ASN A 38 28.41 -8.74 12.34
N PHE A 39 27.58 -7.98 13.06
CA PHE A 39 27.86 -7.53 14.43
C PHE A 39 27.61 -8.64 15.46
N ILE A 40 26.61 -9.51 15.26
CA ILE A 40 26.24 -10.58 16.21
C ILE A 40 27.45 -11.48 16.57
N PRO A 41 28.24 -12.02 15.64
CA PRO A 41 29.42 -12.85 15.97
C PRO A 41 30.53 -12.07 16.70
N ARG A 42 30.63 -10.75 16.51
CA ARG A 42 31.60 -9.90 17.23
C ARG A 42 31.18 -9.72 18.69
N LEU A 43 29.89 -9.44 18.92
CA LEU A 43 29.34 -9.32 20.28
C LEU A 43 29.45 -10.64 21.05
N VAL A 44 29.15 -11.77 20.39
CA VAL A 44 29.23 -13.08 21.03
C VAL A 44 30.68 -13.47 21.42
N ARG A 45 31.69 -13.05 20.65
CA ARG A 45 33.09 -13.24 21.05
C ARG A 45 33.43 -12.55 22.37
N LEU A 46 32.81 -11.41 22.68
CA LEU A 46 32.99 -10.70 23.95
C LEU A 46 32.35 -11.47 25.12
N ILE A 47 31.25 -12.17 24.87
CA ILE A 47 30.46 -12.89 25.89
C ILE A 47 30.90 -14.37 26.02
N LYS A 48 31.88 -14.83 25.23
CA LYS A 48 32.43 -16.21 25.25
C LYS A 48 31.38 -17.32 25.06
N LEU A 49 30.31 -17.12 24.28
CA LEU A 49 29.39 -18.22 23.97
C LEU A 49 30.01 -19.24 22.99
N LYS A 50 29.51 -20.48 23.05
CA LYS A 50 29.83 -21.55 22.11
C LYS A 50 29.38 -21.20 20.69
N ARG A 51 30.16 -21.62 19.68
CA ARG A 51 29.86 -21.38 18.25
C ARG A 51 28.51 -21.96 17.82
N ASP A 52 28.14 -23.14 18.32
CA ASP A 52 26.85 -23.76 17.98
C ASP A 52 25.66 -22.91 18.45
N SER A 53 25.79 -22.28 19.62
CA SER A 53 24.78 -21.35 20.14
C SER A 53 24.63 -20.11 19.26
N VAL A 54 25.69 -19.64 18.58
CA VAL A 54 25.65 -18.48 17.66
C VAL A 54 24.86 -18.80 16.40
N LEU A 55 25.12 -19.95 15.79
CA LEU A 55 24.41 -20.39 14.59
C LEU A 55 22.91 -20.58 14.89
N TYR A 56 22.59 -21.13 16.07
CA TYR A 56 21.22 -21.27 16.54
C TYR A 56 20.53 -19.90 16.75
N ILE A 57 21.15 -18.98 17.49
CA ILE A 57 20.59 -17.65 17.75
C ILE A 57 20.36 -16.88 16.45
N ARG A 58 21.31 -16.93 15.50
CA ARG A 58 21.16 -16.28 14.18
C ARG A 58 19.96 -16.82 13.42
N SER A 59 19.85 -18.15 13.35
CA SER A 59 18.73 -18.83 12.70
C SER A 59 17.39 -18.45 13.33
N LEU A 60 17.31 -18.48 14.66
CA LEU A 60 16.11 -18.12 15.41
C LEU A 60 15.68 -16.67 15.15
N LEU A 61 16.62 -15.71 15.20
CA LEU A 61 16.33 -14.30 14.95
C LEU A 61 15.81 -14.09 13.53
N PHE A 62 16.45 -14.70 12.52
CA PHE A 62 16.04 -14.59 11.12
C PHE A 62 14.60 -15.09 10.90
N TYR A 63 14.29 -16.31 11.35
CA TYR A 63 12.95 -16.86 11.21
C TYR A 63 11.91 -16.06 12.01
N SER A 64 12.26 -15.58 13.20
CA SER A 64 11.34 -14.78 14.02
C SER A 64 10.95 -13.47 13.34
N ILE A 65 11.89 -12.79 12.70
CA ILE A 65 11.66 -11.53 11.98
C ILE A 65 10.76 -11.77 10.78
N ILE A 66 11.02 -12.81 9.99
CA ILE A 66 10.21 -13.15 8.81
C ILE A 66 8.78 -13.49 9.22
N ILE A 67 8.60 -14.32 10.25
CA ILE A 67 7.28 -14.72 10.72
C ILE A 67 6.50 -13.50 11.23
N LEU A 68 7.12 -12.67 12.07
CA LEU A 68 6.49 -11.46 12.60
C LEU A 68 6.09 -10.50 11.48
N HIS A 69 6.99 -10.24 10.54
CA HIS A 69 6.72 -9.34 9.42
C HIS A 69 5.63 -9.89 8.50
N GLY A 70 5.63 -11.20 8.25
CA GLY A 70 4.57 -11.88 7.49
C GLY A 70 3.19 -11.71 8.13
N ILE A 71 3.09 -11.95 9.44
CA ILE A 71 1.83 -11.78 10.19
C ILE A 71 1.34 -10.33 10.14
N LEU A 72 2.23 -9.36 10.40
CA LEU A 72 1.88 -7.94 10.36
C LEU A 72 1.47 -7.48 8.94
N SER A 73 2.14 -7.98 7.90
CA SER A 73 1.82 -7.69 6.50
C SER A 73 0.46 -8.23 6.09
N ILE A 74 0.14 -9.47 6.48
CA ILE A 74 -1.18 -10.07 6.25
C ILE A 74 -2.26 -9.30 7.00
N SER A 75 -2.05 -9.02 8.29
CA SER A 75 -2.98 -8.23 9.12
C SER A 75 -3.28 -6.86 8.49
N ARG A 76 -2.24 -6.14 8.04
CA ARG A 76 -2.41 -4.87 7.35
C ARG A 76 -3.18 -5.02 6.04
N SER A 77 -2.87 -6.03 5.24
CA SER A 77 -3.53 -6.27 3.96
C SER A 77 -5.02 -6.54 4.15
N ILE A 78 -5.39 -7.35 5.15
CA ILE A 78 -6.79 -7.59 5.54
C ILE A 78 -7.46 -6.30 5.98
N ALA A 79 -6.83 -5.53 6.89
CA ALA A 79 -7.38 -4.27 7.39
C ALA A 79 -7.64 -3.24 6.27
N ILE A 80 -6.77 -3.17 5.26
CA ILE A 80 -6.96 -2.30 4.09
C ILE A 80 -8.14 -2.78 3.25
N VAL A 81 -8.25 -4.09 3.00
CA VAL A 81 -9.37 -4.65 2.24
C VAL A 81 -10.69 -4.41 2.97
N ASP A 82 -10.75 -4.64 4.27
CA ASP A 82 -11.97 -4.42 5.04
C ASP A 82 -12.32 -2.93 5.12
N GLY A 83 -11.34 -2.05 5.35
CA GLY A 83 -11.54 -0.62 5.47
C GLY A 83 -11.84 0.11 4.16
N TYR A 84 -11.41 -0.42 3.00
CA TYR A 84 -11.48 0.28 1.71
C TYR A 84 -12.13 -0.50 0.57
N SER A 85 -12.68 -1.70 0.79
CA SER A 85 -13.38 -2.47 -0.26
C SER A 85 -14.79 -1.95 -0.58
N ALA A 86 -15.38 -1.11 0.27
CA ALA A 86 -16.76 -0.65 0.13
C ALA A 86 -17.06 -0.03 -1.26
N PRO A 87 -16.25 0.90 -1.81
CA PRO A 87 -16.55 1.51 -3.10
C PRO A 87 -16.51 0.52 -4.26
N ILE A 88 -15.57 -0.43 -4.24
CA ILE A 88 -15.46 -1.49 -5.27
C ILE A 88 -16.71 -2.37 -5.23
N ARG A 89 -17.13 -2.80 -4.03
CA ARG A 89 -18.33 -3.64 -3.83
C ARG A 89 -19.61 -2.94 -4.27
N LEU A 90 -19.73 -1.63 -4.03
CA LEU A 90 -20.90 -0.85 -4.46
C LEU A 90 -21.00 -0.78 -5.99
N LEU A 91 -19.88 -0.48 -6.67
CA LEU A 91 -19.84 -0.41 -8.13
C LEU A 91 -20.13 -1.77 -8.77
N THR A 92 -19.51 -2.85 -8.29
CA THR A 92 -19.75 -4.20 -8.82
C THR A 92 -21.17 -4.67 -8.58
N HIS A 93 -21.74 -4.44 -7.40
CA HIS A 93 -23.14 -4.80 -7.12
C HIS A 93 -24.12 -3.98 -7.99
N SER A 94 -23.86 -2.69 -8.16
CA SER A 94 -24.69 -1.81 -9.00
C SER A 94 -24.65 -2.18 -10.48
N ASN A 95 -23.54 -2.75 -10.96
CA ASN A 95 -23.44 -3.29 -12.31
C ASN A 95 -24.43 -4.44 -12.47
N THR A 96 -24.39 -5.43 -11.59
CA THR A 96 -25.28 -6.59 -11.65
C THR A 96 -26.76 -6.23 -11.50
N THR A 97 -27.13 -5.34 -10.58
CA THR A 97 -28.56 -5.03 -10.35
C THR A 97 -29.15 -4.15 -11.45
N LYS A 98 -28.42 -3.14 -11.94
CA LYS A 98 -28.94 -2.24 -12.98
C LYS A 98 -28.94 -2.85 -14.37
N THR A 99 -28.09 -3.85 -14.65
CA THR A 99 -28.20 -4.61 -15.91
C THR A 99 -29.52 -5.36 -16.05
N PHE A 100 -30.17 -5.75 -14.93
CA PHE A 100 -31.50 -6.38 -14.97
C PHE A 100 -32.64 -5.38 -15.16
N GLU A 101 -32.49 -4.13 -14.71
CA GLU A 101 -33.56 -3.12 -14.78
C GLU A 101 -33.53 -2.28 -16.08
N LEU A 102 -32.41 -2.26 -16.79
CA LEU A 102 -32.23 -1.52 -18.05
C LEU A 102 -32.42 -2.41 -19.27
N GLU A 103 -33.58 -3.06 -19.40
CA GLU A 103 -34.03 -3.74 -20.64
C GLU A 103 -34.51 -2.76 -21.73
N GLY A 104 -33.90 -1.57 -21.84
CA GLY A 104 -34.26 -0.57 -22.85
C GLY A 104 -33.09 0.33 -23.23
N ASP A 105 -33.22 1.05 -24.35
CA ASP A 105 -32.15 1.85 -24.98
C ASP A 105 -31.81 3.16 -24.24
N LYS A 106 -31.98 3.19 -22.92
CA LYS A 106 -31.73 4.37 -22.08
C LYS A 106 -30.29 4.35 -21.58
N HIS A 107 -29.55 5.42 -21.86
CA HIS A 107 -28.24 5.67 -21.27
C HIS A 107 -28.37 6.04 -19.79
N LEU A 108 -27.58 5.39 -18.93
CA LEU A 108 -27.55 5.65 -17.49
C LEU A 108 -26.41 6.60 -17.12
N ASN A 109 -26.71 7.73 -16.49
CA ASN A 109 -25.70 8.62 -15.94
C ASN A 109 -25.36 8.23 -14.49
N ILE A 110 -24.09 7.92 -14.24
CA ILE A 110 -23.57 7.58 -12.90
C ILE A 110 -22.73 8.76 -12.41
N CYS A 111 -23.22 9.43 -11.37
CA CYS A 111 -22.57 10.60 -10.79
C CYS A 111 -21.64 10.21 -9.64
N ILE A 112 -20.35 10.52 -9.75
CA ILE A 112 -19.34 10.29 -8.69
C ILE A 112 -18.89 11.63 -8.10
N GLY A 113 -18.74 11.70 -6.78
CA GLY A 113 -18.23 12.87 -6.06
C GLY A 113 -16.73 12.77 -5.77
N LYS A 114 -16.37 12.93 -4.49
CA LYS A 114 -14.98 13.07 -4.01
C LYS A 114 -14.08 11.84 -4.24
N ASP A 115 -14.64 10.67 -4.54
CA ASP A 115 -13.91 9.39 -4.68
C ASP A 115 -13.60 9.00 -6.14
N TRP A 116 -13.74 9.91 -7.10
CA TRP A 116 -13.49 9.63 -8.52
C TRP A 116 -12.10 9.05 -8.81
N TYR A 117 -11.07 9.45 -8.05
CA TYR A 117 -9.69 9.00 -8.23
C TYR A 117 -9.49 7.51 -7.92
N ARG A 118 -10.42 6.88 -7.19
CA ARG A 118 -10.36 5.45 -6.87
C ARG A 118 -10.73 4.58 -8.07
N PHE A 119 -11.42 5.13 -9.07
CA PHE A 119 -11.94 4.42 -10.25
C PHE A 119 -11.69 5.20 -11.54
N PRO A 120 -10.45 5.23 -12.04
CA PRO A 120 -10.12 5.99 -13.25
C PRO A 120 -10.64 5.36 -14.55
N SER A 121 -11.27 4.18 -14.49
CA SER A 121 -11.68 3.42 -15.67
C SER A 121 -13.16 3.01 -15.66
N HIS A 122 -13.72 2.79 -16.85
CA HIS A 122 -15.07 2.28 -17.05
C HIS A 122 -15.22 0.76 -16.78
N PHE A 123 -14.17 0.08 -16.30
CA PHE A 123 -14.15 -1.38 -16.17
C PHE A 123 -15.24 -1.92 -15.24
N LEU A 124 -15.54 -1.20 -14.16
CA LEU A 124 -16.55 -1.62 -13.17
C LEU A 124 -17.94 -1.05 -13.46
N LEU A 125 -18.10 -0.25 -14.51
CA LEU A 125 -19.36 0.40 -14.85
C LEU A 125 -20.21 -0.51 -15.76
N PRO A 126 -21.54 -0.53 -15.58
CA PRO A 126 -22.44 -1.27 -16.45
C PRO A 126 -22.40 -0.80 -17.90
N GLN A 127 -22.72 -1.71 -18.82
CA GLN A 127 -22.81 -1.40 -20.25
C GLN A 127 -23.84 -0.28 -20.49
N LYS A 128 -23.57 0.61 -21.45
CA LYS A 128 -24.39 1.80 -21.78
C LYS A 128 -24.52 2.86 -20.66
N SER A 129 -23.57 2.93 -19.74
CA SER A 129 -23.51 4.02 -18.73
C SER A 129 -22.47 5.11 -19.07
N GLN A 130 -22.79 6.35 -18.73
CA GLN A 130 -21.87 7.49 -18.80
C GLN A 130 -21.52 7.97 -17.39
N LEU A 131 -20.25 8.30 -17.18
CA LEU A 131 -19.77 8.82 -15.92
C LEU A 131 -19.94 10.34 -15.88
N ALA A 132 -20.52 10.85 -14.79
CA ALA A 132 -20.64 12.28 -14.51
C ALA A 132 -20.00 12.60 -13.15
N PHE A 133 -19.54 13.84 -12.97
CA PHE A 133 -18.89 14.27 -11.72
C PHE A 133 -19.78 15.25 -10.97
N LEU A 134 -19.94 15.03 -9.67
CA LEU A 134 -20.55 15.99 -8.77
C LEU A 134 -19.48 16.99 -8.33
N ARG A 135 -19.81 18.29 -8.42
CA ARG A 135 -18.91 19.35 -8.00
C ARG A 135 -18.54 19.19 -6.53
N SER A 136 -17.25 19.01 -6.25
CA SER A 136 -16.71 18.96 -4.90
C SER A 136 -16.54 20.37 -4.29
N GLU A 137 -16.39 20.44 -2.97
CA GLU A 137 -15.99 21.66 -2.24
C GLU A 137 -14.54 22.06 -2.57
N PHE A 138 -13.72 21.10 -3.01
CA PHE A 138 -12.34 21.34 -3.40
C PHE A 138 -12.29 22.04 -4.77
N ARG A 139 -11.70 23.23 -4.83
CA ARG A 139 -11.57 24.04 -6.06
C ARG A 139 -10.20 23.89 -6.74
N GLY A 140 -9.53 22.76 -6.53
CA GLY A 140 -8.24 22.48 -7.16
C GLY A 140 -8.38 22.11 -8.64
N GLN A 141 -7.28 21.68 -9.23
CA GLN A 141 -7.17 21.43 -10.68
C GLN A 141 -7.90 20.15 -11.15
N LEU A 142 -8.52 19.40 -10.22
CA LEU A 142 -9.30 18.20 -10.47
C LEU A 142 -10.69 18.37 -9.79
N PRO A 143 -11.75 17.77 -10.37
CA PRO A 143 -13.16 18.07 -10.06
C PRO A 143 -13.63 17.77 -8.63
#